data_AF-A0AAU7J8M6-F1
#
_entry.id   AF-A0AAU7J8M6-F1
#
_cell.length_a   1.000
_cell.length_b   1.000
_cell.length_c   1.000
_cell.angle_alpha   90.00
_cell.angle_beta   90.00
_cell.angle_gamma   90.00
#
_symmetry.space_group_name_H-M   'P 1'
#
loop_
_entity.id
_entity.type
_entity.pdbx_description
1 polymer ?
#
loop_
_entity_poly.entity_id
_entity_poly.type
_entity_poly.pdbx_seq_one_letter_code
_entity_poly.pdbx_strand_id
1 'polypeptide(L)'
;MSAALEQNDFAWWDSARAGLNPPIHENDPQCGYFRMRSGKGGPWLPVCIYRDGGQLLAFKGDESVDPHQIWTWVARRPISYELYTAVADQGQPWPEDIASEVEQHAEALPEDASEEDKIKAQIAAHEAAFAKYLADCGGSITTEDQDAKAETFRAEFLALQKKIAALHKAEKEPFLEGGRKVDAKWKALEARAEDGKKRIGAVVTPFRVERDRRRQEEERRRAEAERKAREDAARAAAEAAAAGQPAPEPAPVAPVASRRAAPPSGLRTVRVLVIDDLRAALTQLAALNDPPAELVEVVRVISRRMIEAGVSVSGCRIEEQKRA
;
A
#
# COMPACT_ATOMS: atom_id res chain seq x y z
N MET A 1 -2.94 32.64 -51.41
CA MET A 1 -2.06 31.65 -52.03
C MET A 1 -1.74 30.61 -50.98
N SER A 2 -1.92 29.34 -51.35
CA SER A 2 -1.62 28.07 -50.70
C SER A 2 -1.32 28.03 -49.20
N ALA A 3 -2.25 27.41 -48.46
CA ALA A 3 -1.88 26.59 -47.31
C ALA A 3 -0.97 25.47 -47.84
N ALA A 4 0.32 25.55 -47.52
CA ALA A 4 1.23 24.43 -47.74
C ALA A 4 0.75 23.29 -46.85
N LEU A 5 0.34 22.18 -47.48
CA LEU A 5 0.24 20.89 -46.80
C LEU A 5 1.57 20.69 -46.07
N GLU A 6 1.54 20.64 -44.74
CA GLU A 6 2.70 20.23 -43.94
C GLU A 6 3.13 18.86 -44.45
N GLN A 7 4.22 18.83 -45.20
CA GLN A 7 4.80 17.61 -45.69
C GLN A 7 5.31 16.87 -44.45
N ASN A 8 4.73 15.70 -44.14
CA ASN A 8 5.25 14.88 -43.04
C ASN A 8 6.64 14.39 -43.46
N ASP A 9 7.66 15.14 -43.09
CA ASP A 9 9.06 14.88 -43.40
C ASP A 9 9.53 13.49 -42.91
N PHE A 10 8.84 12.93 -41.90
CA PHE A 10 9.14 11.62 -41.31
C PHE A 10 8.30 10.46 -41.89
N ALA A 11 7.45 10.70 -42.90
CA ALA A 11 6.55 9.68 -43.44
C ALA A 11 7.27 8.42 -43.95
N TRP A 12 8.46 8.59 -44.53
CA TRP A 12 9.29 7.47 -44.96
C TRP A 12 9.77 6.64 -43.77
N TRP A 13 10.25 7.30 -42.71
CA TRP A 13 10.73 6.64 -41.48
C TRP A 13 9.60 5.91 -40.75
N ASP A 14 8.41 6.52 -40.66
CA ASP A 14 7.21 5.87 -40.11
C ASP A 14 6.87 4.59 -40.88
N SER A 15 6.89 4.66 -42.23
CA SER A 15 6.62 3.52 -43.10
C SER A 15 7.68 2.42 -42.97
N ALA A 16 8.95 2.79 -42.86
CA ALA A 16 10.05 1.85 -42.67
C ALA A 16 9.95 1.13 -41.31
N ARG A 17 9.62 1.86 -40.24
CA ARG A 17 9.39 1.29 -38.90
C ARG A 17 8.16 0.39 -38.83
N ALA A 18 7.14 0.66 -39.63
CA ALA A 18 5.98 -0.21 -39.79
C ALA A 18 6.27 -1.48 -40.62
N GLY A 19 7.51 -1.66 -41.11
CA GLY A 19 7.90 -2.84 -41.89
C GLY A 19 7.48 -2.80 -43.36
N LEU A 20 7.02 -1.65 -43.86
CA LEU A 20 6.50 -1.51 -45.24
C LEU A 20 7.59 -1.40 -46.31
N ASN A 21 8.87 -1.52 -45.91
CA ASN A 21 10.07 -1.53 -46.76
C ASN A 21 10.02 -0.52 -47.92
N PRO A 22 9.90 0.79 -47.62
CA PRO A 22 9.79 1.83 -48.64
C PRO A 22 11.06 1.90 -49.51
N PRO A 23 10.95 2.39 -50.77
CA PRO A 23 12.08 2.46 -51.70
C PRO A 23 13.26 3.26 -51.14
N ILE A 24 14.48 2.75 -51.37
CA ILE A 24 15.74 3.41 -50.99
C ILE A 24 16.43 3.87 -52.27
N HIS A 25 16.52 5.17 -52.48
CA HIS A 25 17.24 5.79 -53.61
C HIS A 25 18.41 6.62 -53.08
N GLU A 26 19.60 6.42 -53.64
CA GLU A 26 20.85 7.08 -53.19
C GLU A 26 20.77 8.62 -53.24
N ASN A 27 20.08 9.16 -54.25
CA ASN A 27 19.93 10.60 -54.45
C ASN A 27 18.76 11.22 -53.69
N ASP A 28 18.05 10.44 -52.85
CA ASP A 28 16.84 10.90 -52.16
C ASP A 28 16.88 10.49 -50.67
N PRO A 29 17.76 11.12 -49.87
CA PRO A 29 17.82 10.92 -48.43
C PRO A 29 16.54 11.41 -47.74
N GLN A 30 16.04 10.61 -46.79
CA GLN A 30 14.77 10.86 -46.11
C GLN A 30 14.98 11.18 -44.63
N CYS A 31 14.12 12.01 -44.04
CA CYS A 31 14.22 12.33 -42.61
C CYS A 31 13.86 11.12 -41.75
N GLY A 32 14.49 11.02 -40.58
CA GLY A 32 14.27 9.91 -39.67
C GLY A 32 15.38 9.73 -38.64
N TYR A 33 15.18 8.73 -37.79
CA TYR A 33 16.11 8.30 -36.77
C TYR A 33 16.58 6.89 -37.07
N PHE A 34 17.91 6.73 -37.10
CA PHE A 34 18.57 5.53 -37.58
C PHE A 34 19.77 5.17 -36.71
N ARG A 35 20.40 4.04 -37.02
CA ARG A 35 21.69 3.66 -36.46
C ARG A 35 22.67 3.21 -37.54
N MET A 36 23.94 3.52 -37.34
CA MET A 36 25.03 3.18 -38.25
C MET A 36 26.23 2.64 -37.47
N ARG A 37 27.03 1.72 -38.04
CA ARG A 37 28.33 1.40 -37.45
C ARG A 37 29.39 2.41 -37.88
N SER A 38 30.28 2.80 -36.98
CA SER A 38 31.41 3.69 -37.30
C SER A 38 32.44 3.08 -38.27
N GLY A 39 32.37 1.77 -38.51
CA GLY A 39 33.19 1.04 -39.47
C GLY A 39 32.94 -0.47 -39.41
N LYS A 40 33.73 -1.25 -40.14
CA LYS A 40 33.67 -2.72 -40.07
C LYS A 40 34.10 -3.19 -38.68
N GLY A 41 33.13 -3.65 -37.88
CA GLY A 41 33.36 -4.07 -36.49
C GLY A 41 33.36 -2.94 -35.45
N GLY A 42 33.13 -1.69 -35.85
CA GLY A 42 33.04 -0.56 -34.93
C GLY A 42 31.70 -0.49 -34.17
N PRO A 43 31.61 0.35 -33.12
CA PRO A 43 30.40 0.56 -32.33
C PRO A 43 29.24 1.13 -33.17
N TRP A 44 28.02 0.91 -32.68
CA TRP A 44 26.82 1.54 -33.20
C TRP A 44 26.77 3.01 -32.79
N LEU A 45 26.47 3.89 -33.73
CA LEU A 45 26.29 5.32 -33.55
C LEU A 45 24.84 5.69 -33.90
N PRO A 46 24.19 6.56 -33.10
CA PRO A 46 22.88 7.07 -33.42
C PRO A 46 23.00 8.04 -34.59
N VAL A 47 22.02 8.04 -35.48
CA VAL A 47 21.99 8.93 -36.65
C VAL A 47 20.62 9.59 -36.73
N CYS A 48 20.58 10.91 -36.88
CA CYS A 48 19.36 11.61 -37.27
C CYS A 48 19.56 12.31 -38.61
N ILE A 49 18.49 12.33 -39.41
CA ILE A 49 18.37 13.13 -40.63
C ILE A 49 17.12 13.97 -40.47
N TYR A 50 17.24 15.28 -40.60
CA TYR A 50 16.11 16.20 -40.45
C TYR A 50 16.26 17.41 -41.36
N ARG A 51 15.14 18.11 -41.60
CA ARG A 51 15.10 19.31 -42.42
C ARG A 51 15.09 20.55 -41.51
N ASP A 52 16.00 21.48 -41.75
CA ASP A 52 16.03 22.79 -41.10
C ASP A 52 16.17 23.89 -42.16
N GLY A 53 15.29 24.91 -42.10
CA GLY A 53 15.29 26.00 -43.08
C GLY A 53 15.17 25.57 -44.56
N GLY A 54 14.65 24.38 -44.84
CA GLY A 54 14.56 23.80 -46.19
C GLY A 54 15.79 22.98 -46.63
N GLN A 55 16.87 23.00 -45.85
CA GLN A 55 18.07 22.19 -46.07
C GLN A 55 17.96 20.88 -45.29
N LEU A 56 18.44 19.79 -45.89
CA LEU A 56 18.54 18.50 -45.20
C LEU A 56 19.89 18.41 -44.48
N LEU A 57 19.85 18.08 -43.20
CA LEU A 57 21.01 17.94 -42.33
C LEU A 57 21.02 16.54 -41.72
N ALA A 58 22.22 16.04 -41.42
CA ALA A 58 22.39 14.79 -40.70
C ALA A 58 23.45 14.90 -39.61
N PHE A 59 23.20 14.18 -38.50
CA PHE A 59 24.17 13.99 -37.43
C PHE A 59 24.41 12.50 -37.24
N LYS A 60 25.67 12.12 -37.06
CA LYS A 60 26.13 10.77 -36.76
C LYS A 60 26.90 10.83 -35.44
N GLY A 61 26.26 10.43 -34.35
CA GLY A 61 26.67 10.87 -33.00
C GLY A 61 26.67 12.41 -32.95
N ASP A 62 27.76 13.01 -32.50
CA ASP A 62 27.93 14.46 -32.44
C ASP A 62 28.48 15.09 -33.74
N GLU A 63 28.78 14.27 -34.75
CA GLU A 63 29.39 14.74 -36.01
C GLU A 63 28.31 15.12 -37.04
N SER A 64 28.35 16.37 -37.51
CA SER A 64 27.53 16.78 -38.66
C SER A 64 28.11 16.22 -39.96
N VAL A 65 27.27 15.53 -40.74
CA VAL A 65 27.66 14.81 -41.95
C VAL A 65 26.67 15.09 -43.09
N ASP A 66 27.10 14.89 -44.34
CA ASP A 66 26.24 15.01 -45.51
C ASP A 66 25.22 13.84 -45.54
N PRO A 67 23.90 14.10 -45.52
CA PRO A 67 22.87 13.07 -45.60
C PRO A 67 23.05 12.12 -46.79
N HIS A 68 23.50 12.62 -47.95
CA HIS A 68 23.66 11.81 -49.16
C HIS A 68 24.76 10.75 -49.01
N GLN A 69 25.76 10.99 -48.17
CA GLN A 69 26.87 10.06 -47.97
C GLN A 69 26.51 8.89 -47.05
N ILE A 70 25.59 9.11 -46.11
CA ILE A 70 25.23 8.12 -45.09
C ILE A 70 23.93 7.38 -45.40
N TRP A 71 23.05 7.95 -46.23
CA TRP A 71 21.68 7.51 -46.43
C TRP A 71 21.54 6.01 -46.74
N THR A 72 22.26 5.52 -47.74
CA THR A 72 22.18 4.12 -48.19
C THR A 72 22.63 3.12 -47.11
N TRP A 73 23.45 3.58 -46.15
CA TRP A 73 23.92 2.78 -45.01
C TRP A 73 22.92 2.73 -43.86
N VAL A 74 22.16 3.81 -43.65
CA VAL A 74 21.28 3.98 -42.49
C VAL A 74 19.81 3.64 -42.79
N ALA A 75 19.36 3.77 -44.04
CA ALA A 75 17.97 3.57 -44.44
C ALA A 75 17.40 2.20 -44.02
N ARG A 76 18.22 1.14 -44.00
CA ARG A 76 17.78 -0.22 -43.61
C ARG A 76 17.70 -0.45 -42.09
N ARG A 77 18.07 0.54 -41.28
CA ARG A 77 18.19 0.42 -39.82
C ARG A 77 17.47 1.56 -39.09
N PRO A 78 16.16 1.76 -39.34
CA PRO A 78 15.39 2.74 -38.58
C PRO A 78 15.28 2.31 -37.11
N ILE A 79 15.39 3.27 -36.20
CA ILE A 79 15.18 3.08 -34.75
C ILE A 79 14.04 3.98 -34.27
N SER A 80 13.51 3.70 -33.07
CA SER A 80 12.51 4.58 -32.49
C SER A 80 13.10 5.92 -32.08
N TYR A 81 12.28 6.98 -32.08
CA TYR A 81 12.69 8.28 -31.56
C TYR A 81 13.09 8.19 -30.09
N GLU A 82 12.36 7.40 -29.30
CA GLU A 82 12.70 7.13 -27.91
C GLU A 82 14.07 6.46 -27.77
N LEU A 83 14.37 5.45 -28.59
CA LEU A 83 15.67 4.77 -28.58
C LEU A 83 16.80 5.70 -29.07
N TYR A 84 16.53 6.53 -30.07
CA TYR A 84 17.46 7.56 -30.50
C TYR A 84 17.76 8.54 -29.37
N THR A 85 16.74 9.06 -28.70
CA THR A 85 16.88 10.00 -27.56
C THR A 85 17.66 9.34 -26.41
N ALA A 86 17.34 8.09 -26.08
CA ALA A 86 18.03 7.32 -25.06
C ALA A 86 19.54 7.20 -25.36
N VAL A 87 19.91 6.86 -26.59
CA VAL A 87 21.31 6.62 -26.95
C VAL A 87 22.07 7.93 -27.25
N ALA A 88 21.45 8.85 -28.00
CA ALA A 88 22.09 10.09 -28.46
C ALA A 88 22.12 11.17 -27.38
N ASP A 89 20.99 11.39 -26.68
CA ASP A 89 20.86 12.51 -25.74
C ASP A 89 21.13 12.08 -24.29
N GLN A 90 20.85 10.83 -23.94
CA GLN A 90 21.00 10.31 -22.56
C GLN A 90 22.20 9.38 -22.39
N GLY A 91 22.99 9.12 -23.45
CA GLY A 91 24.18 8.28 -23.40
C GLY A 91 23.91 6.81 -23.04
N GLN A 92 22.67 6.32 -23.15
CA GLN A 92 22.37 4.92 -22.85
C GLN A 92 23.04 3.99 -23.85
N PRO A 93 23.54 2.81 -23.39
CA PRO A 93 24.08 1.79 -24.29
C PRO A 93 22.97 1.24 -25.20
N TRP A 94 23.37 0.64 -26.32
CA TRP A 94 22.41 -0.01 -27.20
C TRP A 94 21.77 -1.21 -26.48
N PRO A 95 20.43 -1.41 -26.59
CA PRO A 95 19.75 -2.54 -25.95
C PRO A 95 20.33 -3.91 -26.30
N GLU A 96 20.87 -4.06 -27.51
CA GLU A 96 21.51 -5.29 -27.99
C GLU A 96 22.81 -5.63 -27.23
N ASP A 97 23.53 -4.63 -26.73
CA ASP A 97 24.79 -4.84 -26.00
C ASP A 97 24.52 -5.46 -24.62
N ILE A 98 23.41 -5.09 -23.98
CA ILE A 98 22.98 -5.67 -22.69
C ILE A 98 22.35 -7.05 -22.89
N ALA A 99 21.51 -7.22 -23.90
CA ALA A 99 20.92 -8.52 -24.22
C ALA A 99 22.02 -9.57 -24.50
N SER A 100 23.08 -9.19 -25.20
CA SER A 100 24.23 -10.07 -25.44
C SER A 100 25.01 -10.38 -24.16
N GLU A 101 25.11 -9.46 -23.20
CA GLU A 101 25.77 -9.70 -21.91
C GLU A 101 24.94 -10.67 -21.06
N VAL A 102 23.63 -10.49 -21.00
CA VAL A 102 22.73 -11.40 -20.27
C VAL A 102 22.76 -12.81 -20.88
N GLU A 103 22.73 -12.93 -22.21
CA GLU A 103 22.76 -14.23 -22.90
C GLU A 103 24.06 -15.01 -22.65
N GLN A 104 25.21 -14.32 -22.53
CA GLN A 104 26.49 -14.94 -22.17
C GLN A 104 26.48 -15.55 -20.75
N HIS A 105 25.61 -15.05 -19.88
CA HIS A 105 25.46 -15.51 -18.50
C HIS A 105 24.20 -16.37 -18.30
N ALA A 106 23.44 -16.64 -19.37
CA ALA A 106 22.23 -17.44 -19.31
C ALA A 106 22.55 -18.94 -19.20
N GLU A 107 21.94 -19.61 -18.23
CA GLU A 107 21.97 -21.06 -18.15
C GLU A 107 21.05 -21.67 -19.20
N ALA A 108 21.55 -22.65 -19.95
CA ALA A 108 20.73 -23.41 -20.90
C ALA A 108 19.84 -24.39 -20.14
N LEU A 109 18.56 -24.03 -20.00
CA LEU A 109 17.55 -24.91 -19.41
C LEU A 109 16.86 -25.78 -20.47
N PRO A 110 16.40 -26.99 -20.11
CA PRO A 110 15.48 -27.77 -20.94
C PRO A 110 14.22 -26.96 -21.32
N GLU A 111 13.67 -27.22 -22.50
CA GLU A 111 12.50 -26.49 -23.00
C GLU A 111 11.26 -26.68 -22.10
N ASP A 112 11.16 -27.85 -21.46
CA ASP A 112 10.11 -28.25 -20.52
C ASP A 112 10.36 -27.81 -19.07
N ALA A 113 11.43 -27.03 -18.81
CA ALA A 113 11.66 -26.45 -17.49
C ALA A 113 10.46 -25.60 -17.03
N SER A 114 10.21 -25.60 -15.71
CA SER A 114 9.12 -24.81 -15.14
C SER A 114 9.35 -23.31 -15.38
N GLU A 115 8.26 -22.54 -15.49
CA GLU A 115 8.39 -21.08 -15.64
C GLU A 115 9.07 -20.43 -14.42
N GLU A 116 8.93 -21.03 -13.24
CA GLU A 116 9.65 -20.62 -12.03
C GLU A 116 11.17 -20.80 -12.21
N ASP A 117 11.61 -21.95 -12.68
CA ASP A 117 13.03 -22.24 -12.89
C ASP A 117 13.62 -21.38 -14.01
N LYS A 118 12.85 -21.15 -15.08
CA LYS A 118 13.23 -20.20 -16.15
C LYS A 118 13.44 -18.79 -15.61
N ILE A 119 12.54 -18.30 -14.76
CA ILE A 119 12.69 -16.97 -14.17
C ILE A 119 13.87 -16.92 -13.18
N LYS A 120 14.10 -17.97 -12.38
CA LYS A 120 15.28 -18.04 -11.50
C LYS A 120 16.58 -17.95 -12.31
N ALA A 121 16.68 -18.71 -13.41
CA ALA A 121 17.84 -18.65 -14.29
C ALA A 121 18.00 -17.27 -14.94
N GLN A 122 16.90 -16.63 -15.36
CA GLN A 122 16.94 -15.26 -15.87
C GLN A 122 17.44 -14.26 -14.82
N ILE A 123 16.94 -14.32 -13.58
CA ILE A 123 17.42 -13.46 -12.49
C ILE A 123 18.92 -13.66 -12.28
N ALA A 124 19.36 -14.92 -12.15
CA ALA A 124 20.77 -15.25 -11.95
C ALA A 124 21.66 -14.73 -13.09
N ALA A 125 21.20 -14.83 -14.35
CA ALA A 125 21.93 -14.31 -15.51
C ALA A 125 22.06 -12.78 -15.47
N HIS A 126 20.98 -12.06 -15.12
CA HIS A 126 21.01 -10.60 -14.99
C HIS A 126 21.89 -10.15 -13.81
N GLU A 127 21.84 -10.86 -12.68
CA GLU A 127 22.70 -10.60 -11.52
C GLU A 127 24.18 -10.80 -11.87
N ALA A 128 24.52 -11.88 -12.55
CA ALA A 128 25.87 -12.16 -13.00
C ALA A 128 26.38 -11.12 -14.02
N ALA A 129 25.54 -10.75 -14.99
CA ALA A 129 25.87 -9.73 -15.98
C ALA A 129 26.09 -8.36 -15.33
N PHE A 130 25.22 -7.94 -14.42
CA PHE A 130 25.38 -6.68 -13.69
C PHE A 130 26.61 -6.70 -12.76
N ALA A 131 26.87 -7.82 -12.08
CA ALA A 131 28.04 -7.95 -11.22
C ALA A 131 29.36 -7.83 -12.02
N LYS A 132 29.42 -8.45 -13.20
CA LYS A 132 30.53 -8.30 -14.13
C LYS A 132 30.68 -6.85 -14.59
N TYR A 133 29.57 -6.25 -15.02
CA TYR A 133 29.55 -4.85 -15.44
C TYR A 133 30.04 -3.89 -14.34
N LEU A 134 29.61 -4.09 -13.10
CA LEU A 134 30.08 -3.30 -11.95
C LEU A 134 31.57 -3.51 -11.68
N ALA A 135 32.07 -4.74 -11.83
CA ALA A 135 33.50 -5.03 -11.72
C ALA A 135 34.30 -4.32 -12.81
N ASP A 136 33.80 -4.28 -14.05
CA ASP A 136 34.40 -3.55 -15.17
C ASP A 136 34.42 -2.03 -14.92
N CYS A 137 33.46 -1.51 -14.13
CA CYS A 137 33.44 -0.12 -13.66
C CYS A 137 34.38 0.16 -12.47
N GLY A 138 35.14 -0.84 -11.99
CA GLY A 138 36.00 -0.69 -10.82
C GLY A 138 35.27 -0.76 -9.48
N GLY A 139 34.05 -1.30 -9.46
CA GLY A 139 33.25 -1.50 -8.24
C GLY A 139 32.36 -0.31 -7.86
N SER A 140 32.38 0.79 -8.63
CA SER A 140 31.51 1.94 -8.43
C SER A 140 31.15 2.61 -9.75
N ILE A 141 29.90 3.06 -9.87
CA ILE A 141 29.43 3.88 -10.98
C ILE A 141 29.84 5.33 -10.71
N THR A 142 30.63 5.90 -11.61
CA THR A 142 31.25 7.23 -11.48
C THR A 142 31.06 8.13 -12.69
N THR A 143 30.53 7.59 -13.79
CA THR A 143 30.26 8.33 -15.03
C THR A 143 28.79 8.23 -15.41
N GLU A 144 28.31 9.21 -16.19
CA GLU A 144 26.93 9.25 -16.70
C GLU A 144 26.63 8.05 -17.61
N ASP A 145 27.56 7.65 -18.49
CA ASP A 145 27.43 6.43 -19.30
C ASP A 145 27.27 5.18 -18.44
N GLN A 146 27.93 5.16 -17.27
CA GLN A 146 27.83 4.02 -16.37
C GLN A 146 26.47 3.95 -15.67
N ASP A 147 25.96 5.11 -15.26
CA ASP A 147 24.62 5.26 -14.69
C ASP A 147 23.55 4.85 -15.71
N ALA A 148 23.68 5.35 -16.94
CA ALA A 148 22.76 5.06 -18.04
C ALA A 148 22.67 3.56 -18.34
N LYS A 149 23.80 2.83 -18.33
CA LYS A 149 23.82 1.38 -18.49
C LYS A 149 23.24 0.64 -17.27
N ALA A 150 23.50 1.11 -16.05
CA ALA A 150 22.93 0.53 -14.84
C ALA A 150 21.41 0.68 -14.77
N GLU A 151 20.86 1.81 -15.21
CA GLU A 151 19.41 2.03 -15.29
C GLU A 151 18.74 1.06 -16.27
N THR A 152 19.41 0.65 -17.35
CA THR A 152 18.86 -0.38 -18.24
C THR A 152 18.81 -1.76 -17.56
N PHE A 153 19.84 -2.17 -16.80
CA PHE A 153 19.76 -3.39 -15.98
C PHE A 153 18.61 -3.32 -14.96
N ARG A 154 18.41 -2.15 -14.33
CA ARG A 154 17.28 -1.92 -13.41
C ARG A 154 15.93 -2.08 -14.11
N ALA A 155 15.80 -1.59 -15.34
CA ALA A 155 14.57 -1.73 -16.13
C ALA A 155 14.25 -3.21 -16.45
N GLU A 156 15.26 -4.03 -16.76
CA GLU A 156 15.10 -5.47 -16.98
C GLU A 156 14.67 -6.21 -15.71
N PHE A 157 15.27 -5.91 -14.55
CA PHE A 157 14.82 -6.46 -13.27
C PHE A 157 13.37 -6.07 -12.94
N LEU A 158 12.97 -4.83 -13.26
CA LEU A 158 11.58 -4.39 -13.10
C LEU A 158 10.63 -5.17 -14.02
N ALA A 159 11.04 -5.50 -15.25
CA ALA A 159 10.26 -6.32 -16.17
C ALA A 159 10.08 -7.75 -15.62
N LEU A 160 11.16 -8.37 -15.10
CA LEU A 160 11.10 -9.67 -14.44
C LEU A 160 10.17 -9.64 -13.21
N GLN A 161 10.26 -8.60 -12.37
CA GLN A 161 9.38 -8.41 -11.22
C GLN A 161 7.90 -8.37 -11.62
N LYS A 162 7.56 -7.62 -12.67
CA LYS A 162 6.19 -7.54 -13.20
C LYS A 162 5.70 -8.90 -13.70
N LYS A 163 6.56 -9.65 -14.41
CA LYS A 163 6.25 -11.01 -14.89
C LYS A 163 5.97 -11.96 -13.71
N ILE A 164 6.80 -11.94 -12.68
CA ILE A 164 6.62 -12.73 -11.45
C ILE A 164 5.29 -12.40 -10.78
N ALA A 165 4.98 -11.11 -10.61
CA ALA A 165 3.74 -10.69 -9.98
C ALA A 165 2.51 -11.17 -10.76
N ALA A 166 2.57 -11.15 -12.09
CA ALA A 166 1.50 -11.64 -12.96
C ALA A 166 1.29 -13.16 -12.82
N LEU A 167 2.37 -13.95 -12.86
CA LEU A 167 2.32 -15.40 -12.68
C LEU A 167 1.79 -15.77 -11.29
N HIS A 168 2.34 -15.18 -10.24
CA HIS A 168 1.87 -15.40 -8.87
C HIS A 168 0.39 -15.03 -8.72
N LYS A 169 -0.07 -13.93 -9.32
CA LYS A 169 -1.50 -13.58 -9.30
C LYS A 169 -2.34 -14.64 -10.01
N ALA A 170 -1.92 -15.08 -11.19
CA ALA A 170 -2.65 -16.07 -11.97
C ALA A 170 -2.77 -17.41 -11.24
N GLU A 171 -1.68 -17.90 -10.65
CA GLU A 171 -1.65 -19.13 -9.87
C GLU A 171 -2.47 -19.02 -8.59
N LYS A 172 -2.45 -17.86 -7.92
CA LYS A 172 -3.10 -17.65 -6.63
C LYS A 172 -4.61 -17.38 -6.74
N GLU A 173 -5.10 -16.80 -7.83
CA GLU A 173 -6.50 -16.40 -7.97
C GLU A 173 -7.50 -17.56 -7.74
N PRO A 174 -7.31 -18.78 -8.30
CA PRO A 174 -8.22 -19.90 -8.05
C PRO A 174 -8.32 -20.28 -6.56
N PHE A 175 -7.21 -20.20 -5.83
CA PHE A 175 -7.20 -20.48 -4.39
C PHE A 175 -7.86 -19.37 -3.58
N LEU A 176 -7.70 -18.10 -3.98
CA LEU A 176 -8.41 -16.98 -3.37
C LEU A 176 -9.91 -17.06 -3.63
N GLU A 177 -10.32 -17.42 -4.85
CA GLU A 177 -11.74 -17.65 -5.17
C GLU A 177 -12.30 -18.81 -4.35
N GLY A 178 -11.56 -19.91 -4.23
CA GLY A 178 -11.91 -21.03 -3.36
C GLY A 178 -12.06 -20.60 -1.89
N GLY A 179 -11.11 -19.82 -1.37
CA GLY A 179 -11.17 -19.24 -0.03
C GLY A 179 -12.39 -18.35 0.19
N ARG A 180 -12.68 -17.44 -0.75
CA ARG A 180 -13.88 -16.57 -0.71
C ARG A 180 -15.18 -17.38 -0.64
N LYS A 181 -15.27 -18.50 -1.36
CA LYS A 181 -16.44 -19.40 -1.32
C LYS A 181 -16.59 -20.08 0.05
N VAL A 182 -15.49 -20.55 0.63
CA VAL A 182 -15.48 -21.14 1.97
C VAL A 182 -15.90 -20.10 3.01
N ASP A 183 -15.29 -18.91 2.97
CA ASP A 183 -15.62 -17.80 3.85
C ASP A 183 -17.11 -17.42 3.78
N ALA A 184 -17.65 -17.30 2.57
CA ALA A 184 -19.06 -16.97 2.37
C ALA A 184 -19.99 -18.01 3.04
N LYS A 185 -19.67 -19.30 2.91
CA LYS A 185 -20.44 -20.40 3.53
C LYS A 185 -20.48 -20.25 5.05
N TRP A 186 -19.37 -19.92 5.69
CA TRP A 186 -19.28 -19.86 7.15
C TRP A 186 -19.77 -18.54 7.73
N LYS A 187 -19.44 -17.41 7.10
CA LYS A 187 -19.89 -16.08 7.54
C LYS A 187 -21.41 -15.97 7.58
N ALA A 188 -22.10 -16.60 6.62
CA ALA A 188 -23.56 -16.64 6.63
C ALA A 188 -24.13 -17.39 7.86
N LEU A 189 -23.49 -18.50 8.25
CA LEU A 189 -23.89 -19.28 9.44
C LEU A 189 -23.58 -18.53 10.74
N GLU A 190 -22.40 -17.91 10.82
CA GLU A 190 -21.99 -17.09 11.96
C GLU A 190 -22.94 -15.89 12.16
N ALA A 191 -23.27 -15.18 11.08
CA ALA A 191 -24.23 -14.08 11.11
C ALA A 191 -25.60 -14.55 11.62
N ARG A 192 -26.09 -15.70 11.14
CA ARG A 192 -27.36 -16.27 11.61
C ARG A 192 -27.31 -16.66 13.09
N ALA A 193 -26.19 -17.19 13.56
CA ALA A 193 -26.01 -17.54 14.97
C ALA A 193 -25.97 -16.29 15.87
N GLU A 194 -25.25 -15.25 15.46
CA GLU A 194 -25.20 -13.97 16.18
C GLU A 194 -26.57 -13.29 16.21
N ASP A 195 -27.32 -13.32 15.11
CA ASP A 195 -28.70 -12.83 15.08
C ASP A 195 -29.61 -13.61 16.04
N GLY A 196 -29.48 -14.94 16.07
CA GLY A 196 -30.20 -15.79 17.03
C GLY A 196 -29.88 -15.40 18.48
N LYS A 197 -28.59 -15.26 18.79
CA LYS A 197 -28.11 -14.82 20.11
C LYS A 197 -28.64 -13.43 20.48
N LYS A 198 -28.63 -12.47 19.56
CA LYS A 198 -29.17 -11.11 19.77
C LYS A 198 -30.67 -11.14 20.05
N ARG A 199 -31.45 -11.91 19.29
CA ARG A 199 -32.90 -12.07 19.49
C ARG A 199 -33.22 -12.65 20.86
N ILE A 200 -32.51 -13.70 21.27
CA ILE A 200 -32.66 -14.28 22.61
C ILE A 200 -32.28 -13.26 23.68
N GLY A 201 -31.14 -12.56 23.50
CA GLY A 201 -30.67 -11.54 24.42
C GLY A 201 -31.66 -10.39 24.59
N ALA A 202 -32.32 -9.95 23.52
CA ALA A 202 -33.32 -8.88 23.54
C ALA A 202 -34.54 -9.24 24.39
N VAL A 203 -34.93 -10.52 24.43
CA VAL A 203 -36.07 -11.00 25.24
C VAL A 203 -35.64 -11.33 26.67
N VAL A 204 -34.50 -11.99 26.83
CA VAL A 204 -34.05 -12.50 28.14
C VAL A 204 -33.47 -11.39 29.03
N THR A 205 -32.81 -10.39 28.45
CA THR A 205 -32.16 -9.32 29.23
C THR A 205 -33.16 -8.50 30.05
N PRO A 206 -34.27 -7.95 29.50
CA PRO A 206 -35.24 -7.20 30.29
C PRO A 206 -35.83 -8.03 31.42
N PHE A 207 -36.14 -9.30 31.17
CA PHE A 207 -36.63 -10.21 32.21
C PHE A 207 -35.60 -10.41 33.33
N ARG A 208 -34.31 -10.59 32.99
CA ARG A 208 -33.23 -10.72 33.98
C ARG A 208 -33.03 -9.44 34.79
N VAL A 209 -33.11 -8.27 34.16
CA VAL A 209 -33.03 -6.96 34.83
C VAL A 209 -34.20 -6.78 35.80
N GLU A 210 -35.43 -7.05 35.36
CA GLU A 210 -36.62 -6.92 36.20
C GLU A 210 -36.61 -7.91 37.36
N ARG A 211 -36.17 -9.15 37.12
CA ARG A 211 -35.99 -10.17 38.18
C ARG A 211 -34.96 -9.72 39.22
N ASP A 212 -33.85 -9.13 38.78
CA ASP A 212 -32.81 -8.61 39.66
C ASP A 212 -33.31 -7.42 40.48
N ARG A 213 -34.04 -6.48 39.84
CA ARG A 213 -34.71 -5.36 40.51
C ARG A 213 -35.65 -5.84 41.63
N ARG A 214 -36.52 -6.82 41.34
CA ARG A 214 -37.42 -7.39 42.34
C ARG A 214 -36.69 -8.03 43.51
N ARG A 215 -35.60 -8.75 43.22
CA ARG A 215 -34.77 -9.36 44.27
C ARG A 215 -34.13 -8.29 45.16
N GLN A 216 -33.56 -7.24 44.57
CA GLN A 216 -32.97 -6.13 45.31
C GLN A 216 -34.02 -5.37 46.15
N GLU A 217 -35.24 -5.18 45.63
CA GLU A 217 -36.35 -4.57 46.38
C GLU A 217 -36.79 -5.44 47.56
N GLU A 218 -36.90 -6.75 47.38
CA GLU A 218 -37.21 -7.68 48.47
C GLU A 218 -36.10 -7.67 49.54
N GLU A 219 -34.83 -7.70 49.13
CA GLU A 219 -33.68 -7.62 50.04
C GLU A 219 -33.66 -6.28 50.80
N ARG A 220 -33.93 -5.15 50.13
CA ARG A 220 -34.08 -3.84 50.79
C ARG A 220 -35.24 -3.82 51.78
N ARG A 221 -36.40 -4.37 51.43
CA ARG A 221 -37.56 -4.45 52.32
C ARG A 221 -37.27 -5.32 53.55
N ARG A 222 -36.52 -6.42 53.38
CA ARG A 222 -36.07 -7.26 54.50
C ARG A 222 -35.10 -6.50 55.40
N ALA A 223 -34.09 -5.84 54.84
CA ALA A 223 -33.13 -5.06 55.61
C ALA A 223 -33.80 -3.91 56.37
N GLU A 224 -34.78 -3.25 55.76
CA GLU A 224 -35.55 -2.18 56.42
C GLU A 224 -36.48 -2.73 57.52
N ALA A 225 -37.17 -3.85 57.29
CA ALA A 225 -37.98 -4.50 58.32
C ALA A 225 -37.12 -5.00 59.49
N GLU A 226 -35.93 -5.55 59.21
CA GLU A 226 -34.96 -5.98 60.21
C GLU A 226 -34.40 -4.79 61.00
N ARG A 227 -34.08 -3.68 60.31
CA ARG A 227 -33.66 -2.43 60.96
C ARG A 227 -34.75 -1.91 61.89
N LYS A 228 -36.00 -1.83 61.41
CA LYS A 228 -37.14 -1.37 62.21
C LYS A 228 -37.41 -2.28 63.41
N ALA A 229 -37.38 -3.60 63.23
CA ALA A 229 -37.54 -4.55 64.33
C ALA A 229 -36.44 -4.42 65.38
N ARG A 230 -35.19 -4.16 64.98
CA ARG A 230 -34.08 -3.87 65.90
C ARG A 230 -34.27 -2.55 66.64
N GLU A 231 -34.72 -1.50 65.95
CA GLU A 231 -35.04 -0.21 66.56
C GLU A 231 -36.20 -0.32 67.57
N ASP A 232 -37.29 -0.99 67.20
CA ASP A 232 -38.46 -1.22 68.06
C ASP A 232 -38.09 -2.09 69.28
N ALA A 233 -37.29 -3.16 69.09
CA ALA A 233 -36.82 -3.99 70.18
C ALA A 233 -35.86 -3.23 71.13
N ALA A 234 -34.97 -2.41 70.58
CA ALA A 234 -34.09 -1.56 71.39
C ALA A 234 -34.88 -0.53 72.21
N ARG A 235 -35.94 0.06 71.62
CA ARG A 235 -36.85 0.98 72.32
C ARG A 235 -37.62 0.27 73.43
N ALA A 236 -38.20 -0.90 73.14
CA ALA A 236 -38.93 -1.69 74.14
C ALA A 236 -38.02 -2.15 75.30
N ALA A 237 -36.77 -2.53 75.02
CA ALA A 237 -35.78 -2.86 76.04
C ALA A 237 -35.42 -1.65 76.91
N ALA A 238 -35.28 -0.46 76.31
CA ALA A 238 -35.04 0.78 77.05
C ALA A 238 -36.24 1.17 77.95
N GLU A 239 -37.47 1.03 77.46
CA GLU A 239 -38.70 1.28 78.23
C GLU A 239 -38.87 0.27 79.38
N ALA A 240 -38.59 -1.03 79.16
CA ALA A 240 -38.63 -2.06 80.21
C ALA A 240 -37.56 -1.84 81.28
N ALA A 241 -36.34 -1.46 80.88
CA ALA A 241 -35.25 -1.12 81.81
C ALA A 241 -35.62 0.10 82.68
N ALA A 242 -36.26 1.12 82.11
CA ALA A 242 -36.75 2.28 82.85
C ALA A 242 -37.90 1.93 83.83
N ALA A 243 -38.72 0.92 83.50
CA ALA A 243 -39.80 0.42 84.34
C ALA A 243 -39.37 -0.64 85.38
N GLY A 244 -38.08 -1.03 85.41
CA GLY A 244 -37.57 -2.07 86.31
C GLY A 244 -38.09 -3.49 86.00
N GLN A 245 -38.58 -3.71 84.77
CA GLN A 245 -39.11 -4.99 84.29
C GLN A 245 -38.07 -5.71 83.42
N PRO A 246 -38.07 -7.06 83.38
CA PRO A 246 -37.20 -7.81 82.48
C PRO A 246 -37.52 -7.47 81.02
N ALA A 247 -36.48 -7.29 80.20
CA ALA A 247 -36.62 -6.88 78.81
C ALA A 247 -37.44 -7.91 78.00
N PRO A 248 -38.42 -7.47 77.19
CA PRO A 248 -39.21 -8.38 76.36
C PRO A 248 -38.34 -9.03 75.27
N GLU A 249 -38.58 -10.32 75.02
CA GLU A 249 -37.86 -11.12 74.02
C GLU A 249 -38.19 -10.63 72.59
N PRO A 250 -37.20 -10.43 71.71
CA PRO A 250 -37.47 -9.94 70.36
C PRO A 250 -38.33 -10.93 69.57
N ALA A 251 -39.40 -10.44 68.95
CA ALA A 251 -40.30 -11.27 68.15
C ALA A 251 -39.53 -11.95 66.99
N PRO A 252 -39.69 -13.28 66.80
CA PRO A 252 -38.97 -14.00 65.75
C PRO A 252 -39.44 -13.56 64.36
N VAL A 253 -38.49 -13.18 63.50
CA VAL A 253 -38.76 -12.88 62.10
C VAL A 253 -39.11 -14.18 61.39
N ALA A 254 -40.34 -14.31 60.87
CA ALA A 254 -40.81 -15.55 60.27
C ALA A 254 -39.91 -16.00 59.09
N PRO A 255 -39.40 -17.25 59.10
CA PRO A 255 -38.58 -17.75 57.99
C PRO A 255 -39.48 -18.05 56.78
N VAL A 256 -39.30 -17.29 55.69
CA VAL A 256 -39.95 -17.61 54.42
C VAL A 256 -39.19 -18.75 53.75
N ALA A 257 -39.93 -19.77 53.32
CA ALA A 257 -39.41 -20.98 52.67
C ALA A 257 -38.30 -20.68 51.66
N SER A 258 -37.13 -21.28 51.89
CA SER A 258 -35.96 -21.26 51.00
C SER A 258 -36.34 -21.85 49.64
N ARG A 259 -36.77 -21.00 48.70
CA ARG A 259 -36.74 -21.37 47.28
C ARG A 259 -35.26 -21.41 46.87
N ARG A 260 -34.86 -22.50 46.19
CA ARG A 260 -33.50 -22.67 45.63
C ARG A 260 -33.01 -21.34 45.05
N ALA A 261 -31.82 -20.92 45.48
CA ALA A 261 -31.18 -19.71 44.98
C ALA A 261 -31.19 -19.73 43.45
N ALA A 262 -31.86 -18.75 42.84
CA ALA A 262 -31.85 -18.62 41.39
C ALA A 262 -30.40 -18.46 40.92
N PRO A 263 -30.00 -19.11 39.82
CA PRO A 263 -28.64 -18.95 39.30
C PRO A 263 -28.33 -17.47 39.04
N PRO A 264 -27.06 -17.05 39.22
CA PRO A 264 -26.64 -15.66 39.09
C PRO A 264 -27.14 -15.05 37.78
N SER A 265 -27.57 -13.79 37.82
CA SER A 265 -28.25 -13.11 36.70
C SER A 265 -27.38 -13.02 35.42
N GLY A 266 -26.06 -13.21 35.54
CA GLY A 266 -25.12 -13.10 34.44
C GLY A 266 -24.99 -11.67 33.90
N LEU A 267 -25.59 -10.68 34.57
CA LEU A 267 -25.45 -9.26 34.24
C LEU A 267 -24.08 -8.78 34.74
N ARG A 268 -23.38 -8.00 33.91
CA ARG A 268 -22.12 -7.34 34.27
C ARG A 268 -22.36 -5.87 34.53
N THR A 269 -21.79 -5.35 35.61
CA THR A 269 -21.69 -3.91 35.86
C THR A 269 -20.57 -3.34 35.01
N VAL A 270 -20.89 -2.39 34.12
CA VAL A 270 -19.91 -1.67 33.31
C VAL A 270 -19.92 -0.20 33.71
N ARG A 271 -18.74 0.37 33.97
CA ARG A 271 -18.55 1.81 34.18
C ARG A 271 -18.27 2.45 32.83
N VAL A 272 -19.17 3.32 32.38
CA VAL A 272 -19.00 4.08 31.14
C VAL A 272 -18.55 5.49 31.53
N LEU A 273 -17.40 5.92 30.99
CA LEU A 273 -16.93 7.31 31.12
C LEU A 273 -17.75 8.19 30.17
N VAL A 274 -18.31 9.27 30.69
CA VAL A 274 -18.95 10.33 29.91
C VAL A 274 -18.08 11.58 30.06
N ILE A 275 -17.73 12.21 28.94
CA ILE A 275 -16.98 13.46 28.92
C ILE A 275 -18.01 14.58 28.73
N ASP A 276 -18.34 15.27 29.81
CA ASP A 276 -19.30 16.39 29.77
C ASP A 276 -18.70 17.66 29.14
N ASP A 277 -17.38 17.87 29.28
CA ASP A 277 -16.64 18.98 28.66
C ASP A 277 -15.33 18.50 28.02
N LEU A 278 -15.32 18.45 26.69
CA LEU A 278 -14.17 18.01 25.90
C LEU A 278 -13.00 19.01 25.95
N ARG A 279 -13.27 20.32 25.99
CA ARG A 279 -12.22 21.34 25.96
C ARG A 279 -11.44 21.35 27.26
N ALA A 280 -12.13 21.23 28.39
CA ALA A 280 -11.50 21.09 29.70
C ALA A 280 -10.62 19.84 29.75
N ALA A 281 -11.14 18.70 29.28
CA ALA A 281 -10.40 17.44 29.23
C ALA A 281 -9.12 17.53 28.38
N LEU A 282 -9.21 18.09 27.16
CA LEU A 282 -8.05 18.25 26.28
C LEU A 282 -7.00 19.21 26.85
N THR A 283 -7.44 20.30 27.49
CA THR A 283 -6.53 21.27 28.11
C THR A 283 -5.75 20.61 29.25
N GLN A 284 -6.42 19.82 30.09
CA GLN A 284 -5.77 19.08 31.16
C GLN A 284 -4.77 18.05 30.63
N LEU A 285 -5.13 17.30 29.57
CA LEU A 285 -4.25 16.30 28.97
C LEU A 285 -3.02 16.93 28.29
N ALA A 286 -3.18 18.08 27.63
CA ALA A 286 -2.08 18.82 27.01
C ALA A 286 -1.15 19.47 28.03
N ALA A 287 -1.62 19.73 29.25
CA ALA A 287 -0.84 20.30 30.35
C ALA A 287 0.02 19.27 31.11
N LEU A 288 -0.08 17.98 30.77
CA LEU A 288 0.77 16.94 31.35
C LEU A 288 2.23 17.11 30.88
N ASN A 289 3.18 16.89 31.78
CA ASN A 289 4.61 16.94 31.45
C ASN A 289 5.00 15.98 30.32
N ASP A 290 4.32 14.84 30.27
CA ASP A 290 4.42 13.87 29.18
C ASP A 290 2.99 13.58 28.67
N PRO A 291 2.54 14.27 27.61
CA PRO A 291 1.22 14.05 27.03
C PRO A 291 1.11 12.62 26.50
N PRO A 292 -0.07 11.97 26.61
CA PRO A 292 -0.26 10.62 26.09
C PRO A 292 0.13 10.51 24.61
N ALA A 293 0.83 9.43 24.24
CA ALA A 293 1.34 9.22 22.89
C ALA A 293 0.22 9.29 21.84
N GLU A 294 -0.97 8.78 22.16
CA GLU A 294 -2.14 8.83 21.28
C GLU A 294 -2.60 10.26 21.01
N LEU A 295 -2.55 11.14 22.02
CA LEU A 295 -2.87 12.56 21.85
C LEU A 295 -1.84 13.25 20.95
N VAL A 296 -0.55 12.94 21.15
CA VAL A 296 0.55 13.48 20.32
C VAL A 296 0.37 13.08 18.85
N GLU A 297 0.08 11.82 18.57
CA GLU A 297 -0.14 11.35 17.20
C GLU A 297 -1.38 11.98 16.55
N VAL A 298 -2.49 12.10 17.29
CA VAL A 298 -3.70 12.77 16.78
C VAL A 298 -3.40 14.24 16.45
N VAL A 299 -2.72 14.96 17.34
CA VAL A 299 -2.34 16.36 17.10
C VAL A 299 -1.41 16.47 15.89
N ARG A 300 -0.44 15.55 15.73
CA ARG A 300 0.47 15.51 14.58
C ARG A 300 -0.28 15.33 13.26
N VAL A 301 -1.21 14.38 13.20
CA VAL A 301 -2.02 14.10 11.99
C VAL A 301 -2.89 15.28 11.62
N ILE A 302 -3.59 15.88 12.59
CA ILE A 302 -4.45 17.04 12.34
C ILE A 302 -3.61 18.24 11.91
N SER A 303 -2.49 18.51 12.58
CA SER A 303 -1.63 19.65 12.26
C SER A 303 -1.04 19.53 10.86
N ARG A 304 -0.61 18.34 10.44
CA ARG A 304 -0.16 18.07 9.06
C ARG A 304 -1.23 18.44 8.04
N ARG A 305 -2.45 17.93 8.22
CA ARG A 305 -3.58 18.19 7.31
C ARG A 305 -3.92 19.69 7.23
N MET A 306 -3.87 20.39 8.36
CA MET A 306 -4.11 21.84 8.39
C MET A 306 -3.04 22.61 7.63
N ILE A 307 -1.77 22.25 7.81
CA ILE A 307 -0.64 22.86 7.11
C ILE A 307 -0.69 22.57 5.60
N GLU A 308 -0.99 21.32 5.20
CA GLU A 308 -1.22 20.95 3.79
C GLU A 308 -2.38 21.74 3.17
N ALA A 309 -3.41 22.07 3.96
CA ALA A 309 -4.52 22.92 3.55
C ALA A 309 -4.19 24.43 3.59
N GLY A 310 -2.94 24.81 3.84
CA GLY A 310 -2.48 26.21 3.88
C GLY A 310 -2.78 26.94 5.19
N VAL A 311 -3.23 26.25 6.23
CA VAL A 311 -3.49 26.84 7.56
C VAL A 311 -2.24 26.71 8.43
N SER A 312 -1.71 27.85 8.89
CA SER A 312 -0.57 27.86 9.81
C SER A 312 -0.98 27.32 11.18
N VAL A 313 -0.27 26.29 11.67
CA VAL A 313 -0.45 25.74 13.02
C VAL A 313 0.76 26.12 13.88
N SER A 314 0.52 26.83 14.98
CA SER A 314 1.58 27.27 15.90
C SER A 314 2.31 26.08 16.52
N GLY A 315 3.65 26.13 16.53
CA GLY A 315 4.50 25.07 17.10
C GLY A 315 4.83 23.91 16.15
N CYS A 316 4.41 23.97 14.88
CA CYS A 316 4.77 22.98 13.85
C CYS A 316 5.72 23.57 12.80
N ARG A 317 6.68 22.77 12.31
CA ARG A 317 7.59 23.12 11.20
C ARG A 317 7.63 22.02 10.14
N ILE A 318 7.91 22.38 8.89
CA ILE A 318 8.11 21.43 7.79
C ILE A 318 9.62 21.31 7.53
N GLU A 319 10.12 20.08 7.41
CA GLU A 319 11.48 19.80 6.93
C GLU A 319 11.38 19.01 5.62
N GLU A 320 11.96 19.55 4.55
CA GLU A 320 12.06 18.84 3.27
C GLU A 320 13.27 17.91 3.28
N GLN A 321 13.01 16.61 3.11
CA GLN A 321 14.05 15.60 2.92
C GLN A 321 13.82 14.90 1.58
N LYS A 322 14.79 14.98 0.67
CA LYS A 322 14.83 14.13 -0.52
C LYS A 322 15.35 12.75 -0.11
N ARG A 323 14.61 11.69 -0.43
CA ARG A 323 15.00 10.29 -0.19
C ARG A 323 14.92 9.52 -1.52
N ALA A 324 15.90 8.65 -1.73
CA ALA A 324 15.99 7.73 -2.87
C ALA A 324 14.89 6.65 -2.81
#